data_AF-A0A7K8SGC6-F1
#
_entry.id   AF-A0A7K8SGC6-F1
#
_cell.length_a   1.000
_cell.length_b   1.000
_cell.length_c   1.000
_cell.angle_alpha   90.00
_cell.angle_beta   90.00
_cell.angle_gamma   90.00
#
_symmetry.space_group_name_H-M   'P 1'
#
loop_
_entity.id
_entity.type
_entity.pdbx_description
1 polymer ?
#
loop_
_entity_poly.entity_id
_entity_poly.type
_entity_poly.pdbx_seq_one_letter_code
_entity_poly.pdbx_strand_id
1 'polypeptide(L)'
;GSQECPRCLITFPDAVFAARHAKRQHPRDFAAAALRGALFVCFVCARPFGSSPALLRHQRGHAPRGGAPPRATPPGRKATPP
;
A
#
# COMPACT_ATOMS: atom_id res chain seq x y z
N GLY A 1 -2.11 -10.18 24.95
CA GLY A 1 -3.30 -10.64 24.22
C GLY A 1 -2.85 -11.45 23.03
N SER A 2 -3.28 -12.70 22.93
CA SER A 2 -3.01 -13.60 21.81
C SER A 2 -3.42 -12.95 20.48
N GLN A 3 -2.63 -13.17 19.43
CA GLN A 3 -2.91 -12.64 18.10
C GLN A 3 -3.29 -13.80 17.20
N GLU A 4 -4.57 -13.89 16.85
CA GLU A 4 -5.09 -14.94 15.98
C GLU A 4 -5.11 -14.49 14.52
N CYS A 5 -4.81 -15.40 13.61
CA CYS A 5 -5.00 -15.14 12.19
C CYS A 5 -6.49 -15.23 11.84
N PRO A 6 -7.15 -14.19 11.29
CA PRO A 6 -8.59 -14.22 11.00
C PRO A 6 -8.98 -15.17 9.86
N ARG A 7 -7.99 -15.73 9.13
CA ARG A 7 -8.21 -16.66 8.01
C ARG A 7 -8.04 -18.12 8.41
N CYS A 8 -7.03 -18.42 9.23
CA CYS A 8 -6.68 -19.79 9.64
C CYS A 8 -6.93 -20.07 11.13
N LEU A 9 -7.32 -19.06 11.91
CA LEU A 9 -7.57 -19.13 13.36
C LEU A 9 -6.40 -19.68 14.20
N ILE A 10 -5.20 -19.67 13.62
CA ILE A 10 -3.98 -20.04 14.34
C ILE A 10 -3.69 -18.94 15.35
N THR A 11 -3.54 -19.35 16.61
CA THR A 11 -3.20 -18.45 17.72
C THR A 11 -1.70 -18.28 17.78
N PHE A 12 -1.23 -17.03 17.68
CA PHE A 12 0.16 -16.67 17.86
C PHE A 12 0.37 -15.97 19.20
N PRO A 13 1.52 -16.20 19.86
CA PRO A 13 1.89 -15.46 21.07
C PRO A 13 2.17 -13.99 20.77
N ASP A 14 2.64 -13.67 19.56
CA ASP A 14 3.10 -12.33 19.18
C ASP A 14 2.52 -11.84 17.85
N ALA A 15 2.20 -10.55 17.79
CA ALA A 15 1.73 -9.86 16.57
C ALA A 15 2.75 -9.94 15.42
N VAL A 16 4.05 -9.96 15.74
CA VAL A 16 5.12 -10.05 14.74
C VAL A 16 5.10 -11.40 14.02
N PHE A 17 4.82 -12.49 14.75
CA PHE A 17 4.69 -13.81 14.16
C PHE A 17 3.41 -13.94 13.35
N ALA A 18 2.29 -13.43 13.86
CA ALA A 18 1.03 -13.39 13.11
C ALA A 18 1.17 -12.61 11.79
N ALA A 19 1.86 -11.47 11.81
CA ALA A 19 2.14 -10.67 10.62
C ALA A 19 3.07 -11.40 9.63
N ARG A 20 4.12 -12.07 10.12
CA ARG A 20 5.02 -12.87 9.26
C ARG A 20 4.29 -14.04 8.62
N HIS A 21 3.41 -14.70 9.38
CA HIS A 21 2.54 -15.76 8.88
C HIS A 21 1.60 -15.22 7.79
N ALA A 22 0.86 -14.14 8.08
CA ALA A 22 -0.07 -13.53 7.14
C ALA A 22 0.63 -13.08 5.84
N LYS A 23 1.83 -12.50 5.94
CA LYS A 23 2.61 -12.08 4.77
C LYS A 23 3.00 -13.24 3.85
N ARG A 24 3.24 -14.44 4.40
CA ARG A 24 3.62 -15.62 3.61
C ARG A 24 2.43 -16.43 3.12
N GLN A 25 1.44 -16.67 3.98
CA GLN A 25 0.31 -17.56 3.70
C GLN A 25 -0.91 -16.82 3.14
N HIS A 26 -1.05 -15.54 3.46
CA HIS A 26 -2.22 -14.72 3.06
C HIS A 26 -1.80 -13.38 2.47
N PRO A 27 -1.01 -13.37 1.38
CA PRO A 27 -0.48 -12.13 0.81
C PRO A 27 -1.58 -11.15 0.39
N ARG A 28 -2.75 -11.63 -0.08
CA ARG A 28 -3.89 -10.78 -0.44
C ARG A 28 -4.54 -10.11 0.76
N ASP A 29 -4.80 -10.86 1.84
CA ASP A 29 -5.37 -10.29 3.07
C ASP A 29 -4.38 -9.39 3.79
N PHE A 30 -3.11 -9.77 3.84
CA PHE A 30 -2.06 -8.93 4.40
C PHE A 30 -1.97 -7.60 3.63
N ALA A 31 -2.01 -7.63 2.30
CA ALA A 31 -2.04 -6.43 1.48
C ALA A 31 -3.33 -5.62 1.72
N ALA A 32 -4.51 -6.26 1.77
CA ALA A 32 -5.77 -5.58 2.02
C ALA A 32 -5.78 -4.90 3.41
N ALA A 33 -5.27 -5.58 4.44
CA ALA A 33 -5.14 -5.04 5.79
C ALA A 33 -4.10 -3.92 5.86
N ALA A 34 -2.95 -4.07 5.20
CA ALA A 34 -1.93 -3.02 5.14
C ALA A 34 -2.39 -1.78 4.35
N LEU A 35 -3.34 -1.95 3.42
CA LEU A 35 -3.94 -0.87 2.65
C LEU A 35 -5.24 -0.33 3.28
N ARG A 36 -5.73 -0.90 4.41
CA ARG A 36 -6.90 -0.36 5.11
C ARG A 36 -6.57 1.04 5.61
N GLY A 37 -7.24 2.04 5.06
CA GLY A 37 -7.03 3.45 5.39
C GLY A 37 -5.84 4.10 4.69
N ALA A 38 -5.08 3.37 3.87
CA ALA A 38 -4.03 3.96 3.05
C ALA A 38 -4.66 4.75 1.89
N LEU A 39 -4.25 6.01 1.73
CA LEU A 39 -4.66 6.86 0.62
C LEU A 39 -3.65 6.74 -0.53
N PHE A 40 -4.16 6.60 -1.74
CA PHE A 40 -3.40 6.67 -2.97
C PHE A 40 -3.26 8.14 -3.37
N VAL A 41 -2.05 8.69 -3.35
CA VAL A 41 -1.82 10.12 -3.57
C VAL A 41 -1.34 10.39 -5.00
N CYS A 42 -1.93 11.37 -5.67
CA CYS A 42 -1.43 11.82 -6.96
C CYS A 42 -0.09 12.54 -6.82
N PHE A 43 0.95 12.09 -7.53
CA PHE A 43 2.26 12.74 -7.51
C PHE A 43 2.29 14.11 -8.21
N VAL A 44 1.29 14.43 -9.04
CA VAL A 44 1.21 15.71 -9.77
C VAL A 44 0.58 16.81 -8.91
N CYS A 45 -0.51 16.50 -8.20
CA CYS A 45 -1.29 17.50 -7.47
C CYS A 45 -1.56 17.16 -5.99
N ALA A 46 -0.89 16.12 -5.46
CA ALA A 46 -1.00 15.65 -4.07
C ALA A 46 -2.42 15.26 -3.62
N ARG A 47 -3.37 15.11 -4.55
CA ARG A 47 -4.76 14.77 -4.18
C ARG A 47 -4.87 13.31 -3.73
N PRO A 48 -5.49 13.03 -2.57
CA PRO A 48 -5.67 11.66 -2.08
C PRO A 48 -6.87 10.97 -2.72
N PHE A 49 -6.77 9.66 -2.91
CA PHE A 49 -7.82 8.78 -3.43
C PHE A 49 -7.91 7.52 -2.58
N GLY A 50 -9.13 7.04 -2.33
CA GLY A 50 -9.36 5.80 -1.57
C GLY A 50 -9.10 4.52 -2.34
N SER A 51 -8.70 4.58 -3.62
CA SER A 51 -8.44 3.39 -4.43
C SER A 51 -7.47 3.68 -5.58
N SER A 52 -6.61 2.69 -5.89
CA SER A 52 -5.67 2.75 -7.01
C SER A 52 -6.35 3.05 -8.36
N PRO A 53 -7.45 2.39 -8.77
CA PRO A 53 -8.12 2.69 -10.05
C PRO A 53 -8.63 4.13 -10.15
N ALA A 54 -9.10 4.71 -9.04
CA ALA A 54 -9.55 6.10 -8.99
C ALA A 54 -8.39 7.07 -9.20
N LEU A 55 -7.24 6.79 -8.57
CA LEU A 55 -6.00 7.55 -8.80
C LEU A 55 -5.53 7.42 -10.26
N LEU A 56 -5.49 6.21 -10.83
CA LEU A 56 -5.05 6.01 -12.21
C LEU A 56 -5.93 6.78 -13.21
N ARG A 57 -7.25 6.73 -13.04
CA ARG A 57 -8.17 7.52 -13.87
C ARG A 57 -7.92 9.01 -13.72
N HIS A 58 -7.66 9.47 -12.51
CA HIS A 58 -7.32 10.87 -12.26
C HIS A 58 -5.99 11.28 -12.93
N GLN A 59 -4.95 10.44 -12.85
CA GLN A 59 -3.65 10.71 -13.45
C GLN A 59 -3.71 10.84 -14.97
N ARG A 60 -4.60 10.11 -15.65
CA ARG A 60 -4.83 10.28 -17.10
C ARG A 60 -5.31 11.69 -17.46
N GLY A 61 -6.01 12.38 -16.55
CA GLY A 61 -6.41 13.78 -16.76
C GLY A 61 -5.26 14.77 -16.71
N HIS A 62 -4.12 14.39 -16.12
CA HIS A 62 -2.89 15.21 -16.14
C HIS A 62 -2.06 15.00 -17.39
N ALA A 63 -2.38 14.02 -18.24
CA ALA A 63 -1.62 13.74 -19.45
C ALA A 63 -1.61 14.99 -20.35
N PRO A 64 -0.44 15.61 -20.58
CA PRO A 64 -0.32 16.59 -21.65
C PRO A 64 -0.62 15.86 -22.96
N ARG A 65 -1.28 16.53 -23.91
CA ARG A 65 -1.51 15.98 -25.25
C ARG A 65 -0.15 15.88 -25.97
N GLY A 66 0.57 14.79 -25.73
CA GLY A 66 1.85 14.47 -26.35
C GLY A 66 2.98 14.25 -25.32
N GLY A 67 3.52 13.02 -25.28
CA GLY A 67 4.87 12.76 -24.80
C GLY A 67 5.03 11.99 -23.49
N ALA A 68 5.31 10.70 -23.64
CA ALA A 68 6.04 9.78 -22.74
C ALA A 68 5.52 9.54 -21.29
N PRO A 69 5.52 8.28 -20.82
CA PRO A 69 5.28 8.00 -19.41
C PRO A 69 6.43 8.57 -18.55
N PRO A 70 6.16 9.21 -17.40
CA PRO A 70 7.23 9.55 -16.48
C PRO A 70 7.89 8.27 -15.98
N ARG A 71 9.21 8.19 -16.15
CA ARG A 71 10.05 7.16 -15.54
C ARG A 71 9.75 7.14 -14.04
N ALA A 72 9.19 6.03 -13.55
CA ALA A 72 8.88 5.86 -12.14
C ALA A 72 10.18 5.85 -11.33
N THR A 73 10.63 7.01 -10.86
CA THR A 73 11.65 7.10 -9.83
C THR A 73 10.97 6.75 -8.51
N PRO A 74 11.36 5.66 -7.82
CA PRO A 74 10.80 5.37 -6.50
C PRO A 74 11.13 6.51 -5.54
N PRO A 75 10.22 6.92 -4.65
CA PRO A 75 10.54 7.93 -3.65
C PRO A 75 11.66 7.39 -2.75
N GLY A 76 12.80 8.09 -2.77
CA GLY A 76 13.90 7.85 -1.86
C GLY A 76 13.40 7.88 -0.43
N ARG A 77 13.68 6.82 0.32
CA ARG A 77 13.45 6.75 1.76
C ARG A 77 14.20 7.92 2.39
N LYS A 78 13.48 8.86 3.01
CA LYS A 78 14.14 9.90 3.82
C LYS A 78 14.89 9.19 4.94
N ALA A 79 16.21 9.35 4.96
CA ALA A 79 17.04 8.95 6.09
C ALA A 79 16.72 9.91 7.25
N THR A 80 16.29 9.35 8.38
CA THR A 80 16.18 10.05 9.65
C THR A 80 17.60 10.28 10.19
N PRO A 81 18.03 11.53 10.44
CA PRO A 81 19.32 11.81 11.09
C PRO A 81 19.25 11.58 12.62
N PRO A 82 20.40 11.37 13.29
CA PRO A 82 20.48 11.10 14.74
C PRO A 82 20.19 12.32 15.61
#